data_AF-A0A858BTD3-F1
#
_entry.id   AF-A0A858BTD3-F1
#
_cell.length_a   1.000
_cell.length_b   1.000
_cell.length_c   1.000
_cell.angle_alpha   90.00
_cell.angle_beta   90.00
_cell.angle_gamma   90.00
#
_symmetry.space_group_name_H-M   'P 1'
#
loop_
_entity.id
_entity.type
_entity.pdbx_description
1 polymer ?
#
loop_
_entity_poly.entity_id
_entity_poly.type
_entity_poly.pdbx_seq_one_letter_code
_entity_poly.pdbx_strand_id
1 'polypeptide(L)'
;MVKVKFKIEGMKELQKSLKKLGEVPQKHVTSSARKGMNIILKGARSNAPVDTGDLKRGMKLFGEKSRFKGKKVYRIIFDPTMNDIFQKKNAEGEITGYYPISQEYGFFSRNGRYIPGYRFIHDSMAGNAKQMERIVVDTMKTKIDQEIGKAGLK
;
A
#
# COMPACT_ATOMS: atom_id res chain seq x y z
N MET A 1 8.45 -28.84 3.83
CA MET A 1 7.83 -27.52 3.53
C MET A 1 6.38 -27.74 3.09
N VAL A 2 5.42 -27.18 3.82
CA VAL A 2 4.00 -27.25 3.44
C VAL A 2 3.76 -26.34 2.24
N LYS A 3 3.30 -26.90 1.11
CA LYS A 3 2.86 -26.12 -0.06
C LYS A 3 1.51 -25.46 0.29
N VAL A 4 1.55 -24.20 0.70
CA VAL A 4 0.32 -23.42 0.90
C VAL A 4 -0.30 -23.14 -0.47
N LYS A 5 -1.48 -23.72 -0.72
CA LYS A 5 -2.25 -23.49 -1.94
C LYS A 5 -3.09 -22.22 -1.77
N PHE A 6 -2.61 -21.11 -2.32
CA PHE A 6 -3.37 -19.87 -2.40
C PHE A 6 -4.28 -19.90 -3.65
N LYS A 7 -5.57 -19.65 -3.46
CA LYS A 7 -6.54 -19.48 -4.55
C LYS A 7 -7.00 -18.02 -4.54
N ILE A 8 -6.67 -17.32 -5.63
CA ILE A 8 -7.11 -15.95 -5.88
C ILE A 8 -8.35 -16.01 -6.78
N GLU A 9 -9.47 -15.49 -6.29
CA GLU A 9 -10.70 -15.39 -7.07
C GLU A 9 -10.50 -14.48 -8.29
N GLY A 10 -11.01 -14.86 -9.46
CA GLY A 10 -10.90 -14.08 -10.70
C GLY A 10 -9.54 -14.14 -11.43
N MET A 11 -8.50 -14.72 -10.81
CA MET A 11 -7.15 -14.74 -11.40
C MET A 11 -7.07 -15.61 -12.66
N LYS A 12 -7.81 -16.73 -12.72
CA LYS A 12 -7.81 -17.61 -13.90
C LYS A 12 -8.39 -16.90 -15.13
N GLU A 13 -9.46 -16.14 -14.93
CA GLU A 13 -10.12 -15.36 -15.96
C GLU A 13 -9.20 -14.23 -16.42
N LEU A 14 -8.60 -13.50 -15.48
CA LEU A 14 -7.63 -12.44 -15.80
C LEU A 14 -6.45 -12.99 -16.62
N GLN A 15 -5.90 -14.14 -16.26
CA GLN A 15 -4.82 -14.79 -17.04
C GLN A 15 -5.26 -15.12 -18.47
N LYS A 16 -6.49 -15.60 -18.68
CA LYS A 16 -7.03 -15.84 -20.03
C LYS A 16 -7.14 -14.54 -20.82
N SER A 17 -7.67 -13.47 -20.22
CA SER A 17 -7.79 -12.16 -20.88
C SER A 17 -6.41 -11.57 -21.22
N LEU A 18 -5.43 -11.67 -20.32
CA LEU A 18 -4.05 -11.23 -20.60
C LEU A 18 -3.39 -12.03 -21.73
N LYS A 19 -3.61 -13.35 -21.79
CA LYS A 19 -3.13 -14.18 -22.92
C LYS A 19 -3.74 -13.75 -24.25
N LYS A 20 -5.04 -13.40 -24.27
CA LYS A 20 -5.69 -12.86 -25.47
C LYS A 20 -5.10 -11.52 -25.91
N LEU A 21 -4.77 -10.64 -24.96
CA LEU A 21 -4.25 -9.30 -25.24
C LEU A 21 -2.76 -9.31 -25.63
N GLY A 22 -2.00 -10.34 -25.26
CA GLY A 22 -0.57 -10.50 -25.58
C GLY A 22 0.37 -9.71 -24.67
N GLU A 23 0.00 -8.48 -24.28
CA GLU A 23 0.77 -7.65 -23.35
C GLU A 23 -0.06 -7.16 -22.16
N VAL A 24 0.61 -6.85 -21.04
CA VAL A 24 -0.01 -6.24 -19.85
C VAL A 24 0.11 -4.71 -19.93
N PRO A 25 -0.98 -3.95 -20.13
CA PRO A 25 -0.88 -2.49 -20.23
C PRO A 25 -0.49 -1.85 -18.89
N GLN A 26 0.65 -1.16 -18.86
CA GLN A 26 1.21 -0.55 -17.65
C GLN A 26 0.24 0.42 -16.95
N LYS A 27 -0.58 1.16 -17.74
CA LYS A 27 -1.63 2.05 -17.22
C LYS A 27 -2.64 1.32 -16.33
N HIS A 28 -2.98 0.08 -16.68
CA HIS A 28 -3.97 -0.73 -15.96
C HIS A 28 -3.38 -1.31 -14.69
N VAL A 29 -2.14 -1.80 -14.75
CA VAL A 29 -1.38 -2.22 -13.54
C VAL A 29 -1.30 -1.08 -12.54
N THR A 30 -0.98 0.12 -13.02
CA THR A 30 -0.85 1.31 -12.18
C THR A 30 -2.18 1.66 -11.51
N SER A 31 -3.27 1.69 -12.28
CA SER A 31 -4.59 1.99 -11.76
C SER A 31 -5.09 0.95 -10.76
N SER A 32 -4.89 -0.34 -11.03
CA SER A 32 -5.37 -1.43 -10.19
C SER A 32 -4.60 -1.49 -8.87
N ALA A 33 -3.26 -1.42 -8.93
CA ALA A 33 -2.42 -1.38 -7.73
C ALA A 33 -2.72 -0.16 -6.84
N ARG A 34 -2.94 1.01 -7.44
CA ARG A 34 -3.35 2.22 -6.70
C ARG A 34 -4.68 2.02 -5.98
N LYS A 35 -5.67 1.47 -6.68
CA LYS A 35 -7.02 1.26 -6.11
C LYS A 35 -7.00 0.25 -4.97
N GLY A 36 -6.24 -0.85 -5.11
CA GLY A 36 -6.02 -1.82 -4.04
C GLY A 36 -5.36 -1.19 -2.81
N MET A 37 -4.25 -0.47 -2.98
CA MET A 37 -3.57 0.14 -1.83
C MET A 37 -4.33 1.32 -1.20
N ASN A 38 -5.28 1.92 -1.91
CA ASN A 38 -6.08 3.02 -1.37
C ASN A 38 -6.98 2.59 -0.22
N ILE A 39 -7.47 1.34 -0.21
CA ILE A 39 -8.24 0.83 0.94
C ILE A 39 -7.34 0.67 2.17
N ILE A 40 -6.09 0.27 1.98
CA ILE A 40 -5.11 0.16 3.06
C ILE A 40 -4.78 1.55 3.63
N LEU A 41 -4.58 2.55 2.76
CA LEU A 41 -4.35 3.93 3.20
C LEU A 41 -5.55 4.46 4.00
N LYS A 42 -6.77 4.20 3.54
CA LYS A 42 -7.99 4.62 4.25
C LYS A 42 -8.09 3.94 5.63
N GLY A 43 -7.90 2.63 5.69
CA GLY A 43 -7.90 1.89 6.95
C GLY A 43 -6.81 2.38 7.92
N ALA A 44 -5.60 2.63 7.41
CA ALA A 44 -4.50 3.12 8.22
C ALA A 44 -4.81 4.52 8.77
N ARG A 45 -5.39 5.42 7.97
CA ARG A 45 -5.85 6.74 8.41
C ARG A 45 -6.98 6.64 9.44
N SER A 46 -7.90 5.70 9.30
CA SER A 46 -8.97 5.50 10.29
C SER A 46 -8.40 5.04 11.63
N ASN A 47 -7.46 4.08 11.59
CA ASN A 47 -6.88 3.43 12.77
C ASN A 47 -5.75 4.22 13.43
N ALA A 48 -5.19 5.22 12.74
CA ALA A 48 -4.10 6.01 13.31
C ALA A 48 -4.55 6.79 14.55
N PRO A 49 -3.69 6.87 15.59
CA PRO A 49 -4.01 7.61 16.81
C PRO A 49 -4.27 9.08 16.48
N VAL A 50 -5.26 9.65 17.18
CA VAL A 50 -5.69 11.04 17.00
C VAL A 50 -5.22 11.84 18.20
N ASP A 51 -4.02 12.39 18.07
CA ASP A 51 -3.56 13.47 18.94
C ASP A 51 -3.83 14.81 18.23
N THR A 52 -2.90 15.26 17.39
CA THR A 52 -3.04 16.46 16.53
C THR A 52 -3.71 16.18 15.16
N GLY A 53 -3.86 14.91 14.79
CA GLY A 53 -4.30 14.49 13.45
C GLY A 53 -3.19 14.45 12.38
N ASP A 54 -1.94 14.79 12.74
CA ASP A 54 -0.82 14.87 11.79
C ASP A 54 -0.49 13.55 11.09
N LEU A 55 -0.57 12.42 11.80
CA LEU A 55 -0.34 11.11 11.19
C LEU A 55 -1.32 10.83 10.05
N LYS A 56 -2.60 11.17 10.26
CA LYS A 56 -3.64 10.99 9.25
C LYS A 56 -3.39 11.87 8.02
N ARG A 57 -3.02 13.13 8.26
CA ARG A 57 -2.71 14.12 7.24
C ARG A 57 -1.45 13.76 6.44
N GLY A 58 -0.39 13.34 7.13
CA GLY A 58 0.90 13.03 6.51
C GLY A 58 0.99 11.68 5.83
N MET A 59 0.12 10.71 6.14
CA MET A 59 0.12 9.44 5.41
C MET A 59 -0.29 9.63 3.95
N LYS A 60 0.51 9.15 3.01
CA LYS A 60 0.22 9.18 1.57
C LYS A 60 0.66 7.90 0.87
N LEU A 61 0.00 7.61 -0.27
CA LEU A 61 0.42 6.55 -1.17
C LEU A 61 1.55 7.04 -2.07
N PHE A 62 2.67 6.33 -2.05
CA PHE A 62 3.79 6.56 -2.92
C PHE A 62 3.97 5.38 -3.88
N GLY A 63 3.90 5.67 -5.18
CA GLY A 63 4.11 4.66 -6.21
C GLY A 63 5.58 4.59 -6.62
N GLU A 64 6.21 3.45 -6.42
CA GLU A 64 7.62 3.25 -6.79
C GLU A 64 7.84 3.34 -8.31
N LYS A 65 9.05 3.75 -8.70
CA LYS A 65 9.51 3.69 -10.10
C LYS A 65 9.96 2.27 -10.39
N SER A 66 9.24 1.57 -11.26
CA SER A 66 9.60 0.21 -11.68
C SER A 66 10.50 0.26 -12.91
N ARG A 67 11.56 -0.55 -12.92
CA ARG A 67 12.37 -0.83 -14.14
C ARG A 67 11.72 -1.89 -15.05
N PHE A 68 10.73 -2.62 -14.53
CA PHE A 68 10.05 -3.71 -15.23
C PHE A 68 8.67 -3.27 -15.72
N LYS A 69 8.36 -3.54 -16.99
CA LYS A 69 7.01 -3.40 -17.56
C LYS A 69 6.05 -4.37 -16.88
N GLY A 70 4.79 -3.97 -16.72
CA GLY A 70 3.76 -4.77 -16.06
C GLY A 70 3.85 -4.82 -14.53
N LYS A 71 4.80 -4.09 -13.91
CA LYS A 71 4.97 -4.04 -12.46
C LYS A 71 4.69 -2.64 -11.92
N LYS A 72 3.89 -2.57 -10.85
CA LYS A 72 3.71 -1.36 -10.04
C LYS A 72 3.59 -1.73 -8.57
N VAL A 73 4.36 -1.05 -7.72
CA VAL A 73 4.29 -1.17 -6.27
C VAL A 73 3.87 0.18 -5.70
N TYR A 74 2.96 0.15 -4.74
CA TYR A 74 2.58 1.30 -3.92
C TYR A 74 2.91 0.99 -2.48
N ARG A 75 3.46 1.98 -1.79
CA ARG A 75 3.76 1.95 -0.36
C ARG A 75 3.05 3.11 0.34
N ILE A 76 2.69 2.92 1.59
CA ILE A 76 2.27 4.03 2.45
C ILE A 76 3.56 4.65 3.01
N ILE A 77 3.70 5.96 2.83
CA ILE A 77 4.78 6.76 3.43
C ILE A 77 4.16 7.90 4.21
N PHE A 78 4.95 8.52 5.06
CA PHE A 78 4.62 9.82 5.64
C PHE A 78 5.22 10.92 4.78
N ASP A 79 4.51 12.04 4.67
CA ASP A 79 4.89 13.14 3.79
C ASP A 79 6.23 13.74 4.23
N PRO A 80 7.28 13.70 3.39
CA PRO A 80 8.55 14.33 3.74
C PRO A 80 8.46 15.84 3.95
N THR A 81 7.42 16.49 3.41
CA THR A 81 7.18 17.92 3.63
C THR A 81 6.72 18.24 5.06
N MET A 82 6.36 17.22 5.84
CA MET A 82 5.97 17.34 7.26
C MET A 82 7.07 16.82 8.19
N ASN A 83 8.31 16.70 7.71
CA ASN A 83 9.42 16.20 8.52
C ASN A 83 9.80 17.14 9.66
N ASP A 84 9.50 18.43 9.55
CA ASP A 84 9.56 19.39 10.65
C ASP A 84 8.66 19.00 11.83
N ILE A 85 7.54 18.33 11.56
CA ILE A 85 6.63 17.78 12.56
C ILE A 85 7.06 16.36 12.97
N PHE A 86 7.44 15.53 12.01
CA PHE A 86 7.64 14.10 12.25
C PHE A 86 9.02 13.72 12.78
N GLN A 87 10.04 14.55 12.60
CA GLN A 87 11.40 14.26 13.04
C GLN A 87 11.72 14.98 14.34
N LYS A 88 12.15 14.20 15.34
CA LYS A 88 12.69 14.75 16.57
C LYS A 88 14.17 15.08 16.36
N LYS A 89 14.57 16.32 16.63
CA LYS A 89 15.96 16.76 16.59
C LYS A 89 16.53 16.97 18.00
N ASN A 90 17.82 16.71 18.20
CA ASN A 90 18.54 17.14 19.42
C ASN A 90 18.96 18.62 19.32
N ALA A 91 19.69 19.11 20.32
CA ALA A 91 20.18 20.50 20.34
C ALA A 91 21.14 20.80 19.19
N GLU A 92 21.84 19.77 18.70
CA GLU A 92 22.79 19.79 17.59
C GLU A 92 22.09 19.69 16.22
N GLY A 93 20.78 19.49 16.19
CA GLY A 93 19.97 19.40 14.97
C GLY A 93 19.91 18.00 14.33
N GLU A 94 20.53 16.99 14.94
CA GLU A 94 20.55 15.61 14.49
C GLU A 94 19.19 14.93 14.73
N ILE A 95 18.75 14.12 13.77
CA ILE A 95 17.48 13.40 13.86
C ILE A 95 17.64 12.20 14.80
N THR A 96 17.03 12.29 15.98
CA THR A 96 17.10 11.27 17.03
C THR A 96 15.85 10.38 17.10
N GLY A 97 14.80 10.73 16.37
CA GLY A 97 13.57 9.95 16.34
C GLY A 97 12.67 10.32 15.19
N TYR A 98 11.84 9.35 14.80
CA TYR A 98 10.81 9.54 13.80
C TYR A 98 9.46 9.14 14.36
N TYR A 99 8.61 10.15 14.60
CA TYR A 99 7.34 10.01 15.29
C TYR A 99 6.46 8.93 14.65
N PRO A 100 6.23 8.91 13.32
CA PRO A 100 5.31 7.93 12.75
C PRO A 100 5.74 6.47 12.92
N ILE A 101 7.04 6.19 12.88
CA ILE A 101 7.58 4.84 13.12
C ILE A 101 7.45 4.44 14.58
N SER A 102 7.68 5.39 15.50
CA SER A 102 7.48 5.16 16.93
C SER A 102 6.01 4.85 17.25
N GLN A 103 5.08 5.51 16.57
CA GLN A 103 3.64 5.26 16.71
C GLN A 103 3.22 3.92 16.08
N GLU A 104 3.83 3.49 14.98
CA GLU A 104 3.50 2.20 14.34
C GLU A 104 4.10 1.02 15.10
N TYR A 105 5.39 1.08 15.46
CA TYR A 105 6.17 -0.06 15.96
C TYR A 105 6.55 0.02 17.43
N GLY A 106 6.29 1.13 18.10
CA GLY A 106 6.73 1.36 19.47
C GLY A 106 8.18 1.84 19.57
N PHE A 107 8.62 2.11 20.80
CA PHE A 107 9.95 2.63 21.09
C PHE A 107 10.35 2.32 22.54
N PHE A 108 11.64 2.45 22.87
CA PHE A 108 12.13 2.36 24.24
C PHE A 108 12.14 3.74 24.91
N SER A 109 11.58 3.84 26.11
CA SER A 109 11.68 5.06 26.93
C SER A 109 13.08 5.22 27.52
N ARG A 110 13.37 6.40 28.08
CA ARG A 110 14.70 6.74 28.66
C ARG A 110 15.18 5.78 29.74
N ASN A 111 14.26 5.13 30.46
CA ASN A 111 14.55 4.12 31.48
C ASN A 111 14.57 2.68 30.93
N GLY A 112 14.62 2.49 29.61
CA GLY A 112 14.73 1.18 28.96
C GLY A 112 13.43 0.37 28.86
N ARG A 113 12.29 0.92 29.28
CA ARG A 113 10.99 0.25 29.13
C ARG A 113 10.51 0.35 27.67
N TYR A 114 10.10 -0.78 27.09
CA TYR A 114 9.47 -0.78 25.78
C TYR A 114 8.01 -0.28 25.87
N ILE A 115 7.66 0.66 25.00
CA ILE A 115 6.32 1.19 24.80
C ILE A 115 5.83 0.65 23.44
N PRO A 116 4.75 -0.15 23.41
CA PRO A 116 4.24 -0.73 22.18
C PRO A 116 3.62 0.33 21.26
N GLY A 117 3.72 0.10 19.95
CA GLY A 117 3.06 0.91 18.92
C GLY A 117 1.61 0.48 18.67
N TYR A 118 0.88 1.32 17.95
CA TYR A 118 -0.53 1.14 17.60
C TYR A 118 -0.77 0.22 16.40
N ARG A 119 0.26 -0.09 15.60
CA ARG A 119 0.16 -1.01 14.45
C ARG A 119 -0.91 -0.63 13.40
N PHE A 120 -1.25 0.66 13.28
CA PHE A 120 -2.36 1.12 12.46
C PHE A 120 -2.17 0.86 10.95
N ILE A 121 -0.95 0.89 10.44
CA ILE A 121 -0.66 0.50 9.05
C ILE A 121 -0.68 -1.03 8.91
N HIS A 122 -0.01 -1.72 9.83
CA HIS A 122 0.07 -3.18 9.82
C HIS A 122 -1.31 -3.83 9.89
N ASP A 123 -2.14 -3.41 10.83
CA ASP A 123 -3.48 -3.97 11.05
C ASP A 123 -4.41 -3.62 9.89
N SER A 124 -4.27 -2.42 9.32
CA SER A 124 -4.97 -2.07 8.08
C SER A 124 -4.60 -3.01 6.94
N MET A 125 -3.32 -3.31 6.76
CA MET A 125 -2.86 -4.23 5.72
C MET A 125 -3.33 -5.66 5.98
N ALA A 126 -3.16 -6.16 7.20
CA ALA A 126 -3.54 -7.52 7.58
C ALA A 126 -5.06 -7.74 7.45
N GLY A 127 -5.87 -6.80 7.94
CA GLY A 127 -7.33 -6.88 7.90
C GLY A 127 -7.91 -6.75 6.48
N ASN A 128 -7.24 -6.04 5.58
CA ASN A 128 -7.74 -5.77 4.23
C ASN A 128 -7.04 -6.56 3.11
N ALA A 129 -6.09 -7.44 3.42
CA ALA A 129 -5.25 -8.12 2.41
C ALA A 129 -6.08 -8.84 1.32
N LYS A 130 -7.10 -9.62 1.72
CA LYS A 130 -7.99 -10.32 0.78
C LYS A 130 -8.82 -9.37 -0.07
N GLN A 131 -9.34 -8.30 0.53
CA GLN A 131 -10.13 -7.30 -0.19
C GLN A 131 -9.27 -6.53 -1.19
N MET A 132 -8.04 -6.18 -0.81
CA MET A 132 -7.07 -5.53 -1.68
C MET A 132 -6.77 -6.40 -2.90
N GLU A 133 -6.49 -7.68 -2.69
CA GLU A 133 -6.25 -8.66 -3.76
C GLU A 133 -7.42 -8.72 -4.75
N ARG A 134 -8.64 -8.87 -4.23
CA ARG A 134 -9.86 -8.90 -5.04
C ARG A 134 -10.03 -7.61 -5.85
N ILE A 135 -9.86 -6.44 -5.24
CA ILE A 135 -9.94 -5.14 -5.93
C ILE A 135 -8.93 -5.07 -7.06
N VAL A 136 -7.68 -5.52 -6.84
CA VAL A 136 -6.64 -5.50 -7.87
C VAL A 136 -7.05 -6.39 -9.04
N VAL A 137 -7.48 -7.63 -8.78
CA VAL A 137 -7.86 -8.60 -9.82
C VAL A 137 -9.09 -8.12 -10.59
N ASP A 138 -10.15 -7.71 -9.90
CA ASP A 138 -11.40 -7.25 -10.53
C ASP A 138 -11.13 -6.00 -11.39
N THR A 139 -10.37 -5.04 -10.85
CA THR A 139 -10.04 -3.81 -11.60
C THR A 139 -9.19 -4.10 -12.82
N MET A 140 -8.21 -5.02 -12.71
CA MET A 140 -7.44 -5.48 -13.86
C MET A 140 -8.33 -6.14 -14.90
N LYS A 141 -9.16 -7.10 -14.49
CA LYS A 141 -10.04 -7.85 -15.38
C LYS A 141 -10.95 -6.91 -16.17
N THR A 142 -11.68 -6.03 -15.49
CA THR A 142 -12.55 -5.04 -16.15
C THR A 142 -11.80 -4.21 -17.20
N LYS A 143 -10.59 -3.76 -16.87
CA LYS A 143 -9.79 -2.93 -17.78
C LYS A 143 -9.24 -3.70 -18.97
N ILE A 144 -8.82 -4.95 -18.78
CA ILE A 144 -8.33 -5.79 -19.86
C ILE A 144 -9.48 -6.18 -20.80
N ASP A 145 -10.63 -6.57 -20.26
CA ASP A 145 -11.81 -6.92 -21.05
C ASP A 145 -12.26 -5.73 -21.92
N GLN A 146 -12.13 -4.50 -21.41
CA GLN A 146 -12.34 -3.27 -22.19
C GLN A 146 -11.33 -3.10 -23.34
N GLU A 147 -10.05 -3.42 -23.14
CA GLU A 147 -9.05 -3.34 -24.22
C GLU A 147 -9.28 -4.42 -25.28
N ILE A 148 -9.62 -5.65 -24.88
CA ILE A 148 -9.99 -6.74 -25.79
C ILE A 148 -11.19 -6.33 -26.66
N GLY A 149 -12.22 -5.75 -26.04
CA GLY A 149 -13.40 -5.25 -26.75
C GLY A 149 -13.07 -4.16 -27.76
N LYS A 150 -12.15 -3.25 -27.44
CA LYS A 150 -11.68 -2.19 -28.35
C LYS A 150 -10.85 -2.74 -29.51
N ALA A 151 -10.07 -3.78 -29.27
CA ALA A 151 -9.24 -4.42 -30.27
C ALA A 151 -10.00 -5.40 -31.18
N GLY A 152 -11.30 -5.64 -30.93
CA GLY A 152 -12.10 -6.59 -31.71
C GLY A 152 -11.75 -8.06 -31.46
N LEU A 153 -11.01 -8.37 -30.38
CA LEU A 153 -10.49 -9.71 -30.05
C LEU A 153 -11.51 -10.60 -29.31
N LYS A 154 -12.81 -10.43 -29.60
CA LYS A 154 -13.89 -11.12 -28.87
C LYS A 154 -13.91 -12.62 -29.17
#